data_AF-A0A931QHV7-F1
#
_entry.id   AF-A0A931QHV7-F1
#
_cell.length_a   1.000
_cell.length_b   1.000
_cell.length_c   1.000
_cell.angle_alpha   90.00
_cell.angle_beta   90.00
_cell.angle_gamma   90.00
#
_symmetry.space_group_name_H-M   'P 1'
#
loop_
_entity.id
_entity.type
_entity.pdbx_description
1 polymer ?
#
loop_
_entity_poly.entity_id
_entity_poly.type
_entity_poly.pdbx_seq_one_letter_code
_entity_poly.pdbx_strand_id
1 'polypeptide(L)'
;MIMLKTPLEIEKVAASARIVADVLESLREHVRPGVATSDLDRLAEEAIRREGGKPAFKGYHGYPATLCTSVNEQVVHCIPRRETVLKEGDIVGLDLGVYR
;
A
#
# COMPACT_ATOMS: atom_id res chain seq x y z
N MET A 1 5.16 22.28 15.99
CA MET A 1 6.63 22.27 15.93
C MET A 1 7.05 21.29 14.85
N ILE A 2 7.89 21.69 13.90
CA ILE A 2 8.39 20.81 12.84
C ILE A 2 9.70 20.19 13.34
N MET A 3 9.80 18.86 13.34
CA MET A 3 11.01 18.15 13.75
C MET A 3 11.99 18.07 12.58
N LEU A 4 13.20 18.62 12.77
CA LEU A 4 14.30 18.45 11.83
C LEU A 4 14.90 17.06 12.01
N LYS A 5 14.89 16.26 10.94
CA LYS A 5 15.45 14.90 10.98
C LYS A 5 16.97 14.94 10.96
N THR A 6 17.57 14.07 11.76
CA THR A 6 19.01 13.76 11.69
C THR A 6 19.36 13.02 10.41
N PRO A 7 20.64 13.01 9.97
CA PRO A 7 21.07 12.23 8.81
C PRO A 7 20.66 10.75 8.91
N LEU A 8 20.78 10.13 10.09
CA LEU A 8 20.38 8.74 10.31
C LEU A 8 18.86 8.53 10.13
N GLU A 9 18.03 9.46 10.59
CA GLU A 9 16.58 9.36 10.41
C GLU A 9 16.18 9.55 8.95
N ILE A 10 16.90 10.40 8.20
CA ILE A 10 16.69 10.57 6.76
C ILE A 10 16.98 9.26 6.03
N GLU A 11 18.09 8.58 6.34
CA GLU A 11 18.41 7.27 5.76
C GLU A 11 17.35 6.20 6.06
N LYS A 12 16.80 6.18 7.29
CA LYS A 12 15.71 5.27 7.65
C LYS A 12 14.43 5.55 6.87
N VAL A 13 14.08 6.83 6.70
CA VAL A 13 12.93 7.22 5.86
C VAL A 13 13.16 6.81 4.42
N ALA A 14 14.35 7.03 3.87
CA ALA A 14 14.70 6.65 2.50
C ALA A 14 14.61 5.13 2.28
N ALA A 15 15.06 4.33 3.25
CA ALA A 15 15.00 2.87 3.17
C ALA A 15 13.55 2.35 3.19
N SER A 16 12.66 2.95 3.99
CA SER A 16 11.22 2.63 3.98
C SER A 16 10.54 3.09 2.69
N ALA A 17 10.83 4.32 2.24
CA ALA A 17 10.26 4.90 1.03
C ALA A 17 10.65 4.13 -0.23
N ARG A 18 11.86 3.54 -0.28
CA ARG A 18 12.28 2.67 -1.38
C ARG A 18 11.39 1.43 -1.49
N ILE A 19 11.13 0.74 -0.38
CA ILE A 19 10.20 -0.40 -0.39
C ILE A 19 8.82 0.04 -0.87
N VAL A 20 8.30 1.18 -0.38
CA VAL A 20 6.99 1.69 -0.83
C VAL A 20 6.97 1.88 -2.35
N ALA A 21 7.99 2.52 -2.91
CA ALA A 21 8.09 2.77 -4.35
C ALA A 21 8.15 1.46 -5.15
N ASP A 22 9.02 0.52 -4.74
CA ASP A 22 9.21 -0.76 -5.43
C ASP A 22 7.93 -1.61 -5.40
N VAL A 23 7.21 -1.64 -4.26
CA VAL A 23 5.95 -2.35 -4.12
C VAL A 23 4.87 -1.73 -5.00
N LEU A 24 4.71 -0.41 -4.97
CA LEU A 24 3.72 0.29 -5.81
C LEU A 24 3.99 0.09 -7.30
N GLU A 25 5.25 0.08 -7.73
CA GLU A 25 5.62 -0.21 -9.11
C GLU A 25 5.24 -1.66 -9.49
N SER A 26 5.54 -2.63 -8.64
CA SER A 26 5.21 -4.05 -8.88
C SER A 26 3.70 -4.31 -8.96
N LEU A 27 2.89 -3.54 -8.24
CA LEU A 27 1.44 -3.68 -8.27
C LEU A 27 0.82 -3.20 -9.58
N ARG A 28 1.47 -2.31 -10.33
CA ARG A 28 0.93 -1.77 -11.59
C ARG A 28 0.59 -2.87 -12.59
N GLU A 29 1.41 -3.91 -12.68
CA GLU A 29 1.19 -5.06 -13.57
C GLU A 29 -0.05 -5.88 -13.19
N HIS A 30 -0.55 -5.72 -11.96
CA HIS A 30 -1.67 -6.47 -11.40
C HIS A 30 -2.96 -5.66 -11.38
N VAL A 31 -2.92 -4.33 -11.58
CA VAL A 31 -4.12 -3.49 -11.67
C VAL A 31 -4.76 -3.68 -13.04
N ARG A 32 -5.73 -4.59 -13.12
CA ARG A 32 -6.46 -4.91 -14.35
C ARG A 32 -7.88 -5.42 -14.06
N PRO A 33 -8.81 -5.38 -15.04
CA PRO A 33 -10.15 -5.90 -14.85
C PRO A 33 -10.15 -7.37 -14.38
N GLY A 34 -11.07 -7.68 -13.47
CA GLY A 34 -11.23 -9.03 -12.90
C GLY A 34 -10.37 -9.30 -11.65
N VAL A 35 -9.50 -8.37 -11.25
CA VAL A 35 -8.70 -8.51 -10.02
C VAL A 35 -9.47 -7.94 -8.83
N ALA A 36 -9.55 -8.70 -7.73
CA ALA A 36 -10.13 -8.19 -6.49
C ALA A 36 -9.13 -7.30 -5.75
N THR A 37 -9.59 -6.25 -5.10
CA THR A 37 -8.68 -5.36 -4.34
C THR A 37 -7.97 -6.12 -3.20
N SER A 38 -8.58 -7.16 -2.63
CA SER A 38 -7.92 -8.06 -1.68
C SER A 38 -6.72 -8.82 -2.25
N ASP A 39 -6.69 -9.09 -3.56
CA ASP A 39 -5.54 -9.75 -4.18
C ASP A 39 -4.35 -8.78 -4.27
N LEU A 40 -4.62 -7.50 -4.58
CA LEU A 40 -3.60 -6.45 -4.56
C LEU A 40 -3.02 -6.26 -3.15
N ASP A 41 -3.87 -6.26 -2.13
CA ASP A 41 -3.44 -6.18 -0.72
C ASP A 41 -2.49 -7.34 -0.33
N ARG A 42 -2.85 -8.57 -0.71
CA ARG A 42 -2.02 -9.75 -0.46
C ARG A 42 -0.66 -9.64 -1.16
N LEU A 43 -0.63 -9.24 -2.43
CA LEU A 43 0.61 -9.07 -3.20
C LEU A 43 1.51 -7.99 -2.57
N ALA A 44 0.91 -6.88 -2.12
CA ALA A 44 1.64 -5.82 -1.43
C ALA A 44 2.27 -6.32 -0.14
N GLU A 45 1.51 -7.06 0.69
CA GLU A 45 2.02 -7.60 1.95
C GLU A 45 3.17 -8.60 1.72
N GLU A 46 3.04 -9.49 0.74
CA GLU A 46 4.09 -10.43 0.35
C GLU A 46 5.37 -9.69 -0.10
N ALA A 47 5.22 -8.65 -0.93
CA ALA A 47 6.35 -7.86 -1.42
C ALA A 47 7.05 -7.08 -0.30
N ILE A 48 6.29 -6.42 0.58
CA ILE A 48 6.86 -5.68 1.73
C ILE A 48 7.65 -6.62 2.63
N ARG A 49 7.09 -7.78 2.96
CA ARG A 49 7.74 -8.76 3.85
C ARG A 49 9.00 -9.34 3.21
N ARG A 50 8.99 -9.57 1.89
CA ARG A 50 10.16 -10.06 1.14
C ARG A 50 11.34 -9.08 1.20
N GLU A 51 11.06 -7.78 1.15
CA GLU A 51 12.07 -6.71 1.28
C GLU A 51 12.48 -6.43 2.75
N GLY A 52 11.99 -7.22 3.70
CA GLY A 52 12.27 -7.09 5.13
C GLY A 52 11.50 -5.97 5.84
N GLY A 53 10.51 -5.38 5.17
CA GLY A 53 9.64 -4.37 5.76
C GLY A 53 8.44 -4.96 6.50
N LYS A 54 7.68 -4.09 7.18
CA LYS A 54 6.39 -4.43 7.80
C LYS A 54 5.29 -3.47 7.31
N PRO A 55 4.07 -3.96 6.98
CA PRO A 55 2.94 -3.09 6.65
C PRO A 55 2.65 -2.11 7.79
N ALA A 56 2.69 -0.81 7.51
CA ALA A 56 2.47 0.21 8.54
C ALA A 56 0.99 0.37 8.91
N PHE A 57 0.09 0.12 7.97
CA PHE A 57 -1.35 0.33 8.18
C PHE A 57 -2.02 -0.85 8.89
N LYS A 58 -1.51 -2.07 8.68
CA LYS A 58 -2.11 -3.29 9.25
C LYS A 58 -1.99 -3.28 10.77
N GLY A 59 -3.12 -3.14 11.45
CA GLY A 59 -3.25 -3.01 12.90
C GLY A 59 -3.27 -1.57 13.41
N TYR A 60 -2.99 -0.57 12.57
CA TYR A 60 -3.02 0.84 12.96
C TYR A 60 -4.46 1.29 13.27
N HIS A 61 -4.75 1.59 14.54
CA HIS A 61 -6.11 1.88 15.03
C HIS A 61 -7.16 0.84 14.60
N GLY A 62 -6.77 -0.44 14.50
CA GLY A 62 -7.66 -1.53 14.07
C GLY A 62 -7.88 -1.64 12.56
N TYR A 63 -7.15 -0.87 11.74
CA TYR A 63 -7.20 -1.03 10.28
C TYR A 63 -6.71 -2.43 9.88
N PRO A 64 -7.46 -3.21 9.07
CA PRO A 64 -7.22 -4.65 8.95
C PRO A 64 -6.25 -5.05 7.83
N ALA A 65 -5.89 -4.13 6.94
CA ALA A 65 -5.21 -4.43 5.68
C ALA A 65 -3.85 -3.72 5.55
N THR A 66 -3.08 -4.13 4.55
CA THR A 66 -1.77 -3.57 4.20
C THR A 66 -1.90 -2.33 3.32
N LEU A 67 -2.79 -2.37 2.34
CA LEU A 67 -3.14 -1.27 1.44
C LEU A 67 -4.46 -0.61 1.83
N CYS A 68 -4.61 0.66 1.48
CA CYS A 68 -5.92 1.21 1.18
C CYS A 68 -6.15 1.15 -0.33
N THR A 69 -7.33 0.69 -0.75
CA THR A 69 -7.72 0.61 -2.17
C THR A 69 -9.01 1.38 -2.38
N SER A 70 -8.92 2.56 -3.00
CA SER A 70 -10.05 3.47 -3.23
C SER A 70 -10.44 3.48 -4.70
N VAL A 71 -11.57 2.88 -5.05
CA VAL A 71 -12.08 2.80 -6.42
C VAL A 71 -13.10 3.92 -6.68
N ASN A 72 -12.92 4.66 -7.78
CA ASN A 72 -13.83 5.69 -8.29
C ASN A 72 -14.19 6.79 -7.28
N GLU A 73 -15.42 6.81 -6.75
CA GLU A 73 -15.91 7.82 -5.81
C GLU A 73 -15.34 7.69 -4.40
N GLN A 74 -14.66 6.58 -4.12
CA GLN A 74 -14.00 6.34 -2.85
C GLN A 74 -12.84 7.31 -2.66
N VAL A 75 -12.85 8.03 -1.54
CA VAL A 75 -11.89 9.11 -1.29
C VAL A 75 -10.54 8.56 -0.83
N VAL A 76 -10.46 8.03 0.40
CA VAL A 76 -9.23 7.47 1.01
C VAL A 76 -9.60 6.40 2.03
N HIS A 77 -8.62 5.61 2.47
CA HIS A 77 -8.74 4.62 3.55
C HIS A 77 -9.76 3.49 3.33
N CYS A 78 -10.18 3.25 2.08
CA CYS A 78 -11.07 2.14 1.77
C CYS A 78 -10.36 0.79 1.95
N ILE A 79 -11.04 -0.13 2.65
CA ILE A 79 -10.49 -1.45 2.99
C ILE A 79 -10.58 -2.36 1.75
N PRO A 80 -9.48 -3.03 1.34
CA PRO A 80 -9.50 -4.04 0.29
C PRO A 80 -10.46 -5.20 0.59
N ARG A 81 -11.21 -5.65 -0.42
CA ARG A 81 -12.27 -6.66 -0.27
C ARG A 81 -12.28 -7.61 -1.45
N ARG A 82 -12.76 -8.84 -1.22
CA ARG A 82 -12.90 -9.85 -2.27
C ARG A 82 -14.03 -9.51 -3.24
N GLU A 83 -15.04 -8.82 -2.75
CA GLU A 83 -16.24 -8.42 -3.50
C GLU A 83 -15.98 -7.20 -4.40
N THR A 84 -14.94 -6.41 -4.10
CA THR A 84 -14.54 -5.26 -4.91
C THR A 84 -13.59 -5.73 -6.01
N VAL A 85 -14.16 -6.12 -7.13
CA VAL A 85 -13.43 -6.55 -8.33
C VAL A 85 -13.33 -5.39 -9.31
N LEU A 86 -12.11 -5.06 -9.72
CA LEU A 86 -11.83 -4.00 -10.69
C LEU A 86 -12.49 -4.29 -12.04
N LYS A 87 -13.01 -3.26 -12.67
CA LYS A 87 -13.64 -3.30 -13.99
C LYS A 87 -12.89 -2.41 -14.97
N GLU A 88 -13.08 -2.68 -16.25
CA GLU A 88 -12.56 -1.81 -17.30
C GLU A 88 -13.12 -0.39 -17.12
N GLY A 89 -12.22 0.61 -17.14
CA GLY A 89 -12.56 2.01 -16.91
C GLY A 89 -12.57 2.48 -15.46
N ASP A 90 -12.43 1.58 -14.48
CA ASP A 90 -12.27 1.98 -13.08
C ASP A 90 -10.94 2.74 -12.86
N ILE A 91 -10.98 3.74 -11.99
CA ILE A 91 -9.80 4.39 -11.45
C ILE A 91 -9.62 3.90 -10.01
N VAL A 92 -8.43 3.42 -9.68
CA VAL A 92 -8.11 2.94 -8.32
C VAL A 92 -6.92 3.68 -7.74
N GLY A 93 -7.11 4.26 -6.56
CA GLY A 93 -6.04 4.76 -5.70
C GLY A 93 -5.47 3.64 -4.84
N LEU A 94 -4.14 3.52 -4.83
CA LEU A 94 -3.39 2.62 -3.95
C LEU A 94 -2.59 3.47 -2.96
N ASP A 95 -2.82 3.26 -1.67
CA ASP A 95 -2.08 3.89 -0.59
C ASP A 95 -1.39 2.84 0.27
N LEU A 96 -0.13 3.07 0.59
CA LEU A 96 0.77 2.12 1.26
C LEU A 96 1.72 2.82 2.23
N GLY A 97 1.93 2.20 3.40
CA GLY A 97 2.98 2.57 4.35
C GLY A 97 3.81 1.36 4.78
N VAL A 98 5.10 1.59 5.05
CA VAL A 98 6.06 0.56 5.46
C VAL A 98 6.90 1.02 6.64
N TYR A 99 7.17 0.12 7.58
CA TYR A 99 8.23 0.25 8.57
C TYR A 99 9.44 -0.62 8.18
N ARG A 100 10.63 -0.03 8.13
CA ARG A 100 11.93 -0.70 7.96
C ARG A 100 12.96 -0.17 8.96
#